data_AF-A0A1W9QBR3-F1
#
_entry.id   AF-A0A1W9QBR3-F1
#
_cell.length_a   1.000
_cell.length_b   1.000
_cell.length_c   1.000
_cell.angle_alpha   90.00
_cell.angle_beta   90.00
_cell.angle_gamma   90.00
#
_symmetry.space_group_name_H-M   'P 1'
#
loop_
_entity.id
_entity.type
_entity.pdbx_description
1 polymer ?
#
loop_
_entity_poly.entity_id
_entity_poly.type
_entity_poly.pdbx_seq_one_letter_code
_entity_poly.pdbx_strand_id
1 'polypeptide(L)'
;MIVTAMPDCLLIDSWMRDNENWASEDVAAYFGDLIRANREGLKALHAWSAEMEVTIESTDMLLVLREISTDFVVGFIFERATPLGMVRLHVRRSMGILAEMLPKVQPEQRPRALRVADFLARYAPDPHTALQRAALRSGIPLELLKSPEKLSPEQLEIFERSVQDILGLETLSL
;
A
#
# COMPACT_ATOMS: atom_id res chain seq x y z
N MET A 1 -16.28 11.37 -3.06
CA MET A 1 -15.05 10.62 -3.42
C MET A 1 -13.87 11.48 -3.07
N ILE A 2 -12.86 10.92 -2.44
CA ILE A 2 -11.69 11.66 -1.93
C ILE A 2 -10.45 10.88 -2.37
N VAL A 3 -9.49 11.55 -3.00
CA VAL A 3 -8.24 10.95 -3.49
C VAL A 3 -7.08 11.57 -2.75
N THR A 4 -6.25 10.74 -2.12
CA THR A 4 -5.14 11.17 -1.27
C THR A 4 -3.82 10.56 -1.71
N ALA A 5 -2.76 11.35 -1.71
CA ALA A 5 -1.39 10.88 -1.86
C ALA A 5 -0.86 10.31 -0.54
N MET A 6 -0.21 9.16 -0.62
CA MET A 6 0.51 8.52 0.47
C MET A 6 2.01 8.90 0.43
N PRO A 7 2.72 8.91 1.58
CA PRO A 7 2.27 8.51 2.92
C PRO A 7 1.62 9.62 3.74
N ASP A 8 1.76 10.89 3.34
CA ASP A 8 1.39 12.05 4.15
C ASP A 8 -0.12 12.37 4.13
N CYS A 9 -0.93 11.56 3.44
CA CYS A 9 -2.37 11.73 3.29
C CYS A 9 -2.77 13.09 2.71
N LEU A 10 -1.94 13.63 1.81
CA LEU A 10 -2.21 14.90 1.17
C LEU A 10 -3.40 14.75 0.23
N LEU A 11 -4.43 15.58 0.41
CA LEU A 11 -5.58 15.60 -0.48
C LEU A 11 -5.15 16.07 -1.88
N ILE A 12 -5.43 15.25 -2.90
CA ILE A 12 -5.16 15.59 -4.30
C ILE A 12 -6.41 16.17 -4.94
N ASP A 13 -7.52 15.45 -4.77
CA ASP A 13 -8.79 15.82 -5.37
C ASP A 13 -9.93 15.25 -4.52
N SER A 14 -11.05 15.96 -4.52
CA SER A 14 -12.28 15.48 -3.89
C SER A 14 -13.50 15.96 -4.64
N TRP A 15 -14.49 15.08 -4.67
CA TRP A 15 -15.84 15.40 -5.08
C TRP A 15 -16.78 15.13 -3.92
N MET A 16 -17.53 16.17 -3.54
CA MET A 16 -18.52 16.14 -2.48
C MET A 16 -19.86 16.63 -3.03
N ARG A 17 -20.96 16.19 -2.41
CA ARG A 17 -22.28 16.75 -2.71
C ARG A 17 -22.38 18.12 -2.05
N ASP A 18 -23.07 19.06 -2.69
CA ASP A 18 -23.18 20.46 -2.24
C ASP A 18 -23.76 20.63 -0.81
N ASN A 19 -24.46 19.61 -0.30
CA ASN A 19 -25.13 19.64 1.01
C ASN A 19 -24.32 18.98 2.14
N GLU A 20 -23.08 18.54 1.89
CA GLU A 20 -22.24 17.91 2.92
C GLU A 20 -21.47 18.98 3.71
N ASN A 21 -21.49 18.88 5.04
CA ASN A 21 -20.92 19.89 5.94
C ASN A 21 -19.55 19.51 6.54
N TRP A 22 -18.92 18.43 6.07
CA TRP A 22 -17.59 18.01 6.52
C TRP A 22 -16.52 18.45 5.51
N ALA A 23 -15.29 18.66 5.95
CA ALA A 23 -14.17 18.96 5.06
C ALA A 23 -13.52 17.67 4.56
N SER A 24 -13.25 17.58 3.26
CA SER A 24 -12.62 16.39 2.67
C SER A 24 -11.18 16.22 3.16
N GLU A 25 -10.49 17.30 3.49
CA GLU A 25 -9.15 17.31 4.08
C GLU A 25 -9.11 16.65 5.46
N ASP A 26 -10.09 16.96 6.33
CA ASP A 26 -10.18 16.39 7.67
C ASP A 26 -10.38 14.87 7.59
N VAL A 27 -11.22 14.42 6.65
CA VAL A 27 -11.47 12.99 6.43
C VAL A 27 -10.26 12.30 5.79
N ALA A 28 -9.64 12.94 4.80
CA ALA A 28 -8.45 12.45 4.10
C ALA A 28 -7.28 12.18 5.05
N ALA A 29 -7.08 13.04 6.06
CA ALA A 29 -5.98 12.93 7.03
C ALA A 29 -5.94 11.57 7.76
N TYR A 30 -7.08 10.88 7.88
CA TYR A 30 -7.17 9.58 8.56
C TYR A 30 -7.00 8.37 7.62
N PHE A 31 -6.98 8.56 6.30
CA PHE A 31 -6.98 7.43 5.36
C PHE A 31 -5.71 6.57 5.48
N GLY A 32 -4.56 7.20 5.67
CA GLY A 32 -3.29 6.47 5.83
C GLY A 32 -3.24 5.62 7.08
N ASP A 33 -3.82 6.08 8.19
CA ASP A 33 -3.91 5.29 9.43
C ASP A 33 -4.80 4.06 9.23
N LEU A 34 -5.95 4.23 8.59
CA LEU A 34 -6.89 3.14 8.32
C LEU A 34 -6.30 2.07 7.39
N ILE A 35 -5.63 2.49 6.32
CA ILE A 35 -4.99 1.56 5.38
C ILE A 35 -3.80 0.84 6.05
N ARG A 36 -2.98 1.54 6.84
CA ARG A 36 -1.86 0.93 7.58
C ARG A 36 -2.37 -0.09 8.58
N ALA A 37 -3.38 0.24 9.38
CA ALA A 37 -3.97 -0.68 10.34
C ALA A 37 -4.57 -1.92 9.65
N ASN A 38 -5.24 -1.74 8.51
CA ASN A 38 -5.80 -2.84 7.74
C ASN A 38 -4.72 -3.78 7.18
N ARG A 39 -3.61 -3.22 6.67
CA ARG A 39 -2.47 -4.01 6.19
C ARG A 39 -1.90 -4.90 7.28
N GLU A 40 -1.64 -4.34 8.46
CA GLU A 40 -1.12 -5.11 9.59
C GLU A 40 -2.13 -6.17 10.07
N GLY A 41 -3.43 -5.83 10.09
CA GLY A 41 -4.50 -6.77 10.41
C GLY A 41 -4.55 -7.96 9.44
N LEU A 42 -4.53 -7.71 8.13
CA LEU A 42 -4.55 -8.77 7.11
C LEU A 42 -3.26 -9.61 7.11
N LYS A 43 -2.11 -8.98 7.38
CA LYS A 43 -0.82 -9.66 7.56
C LYS A 43 -0.88 -10.63 8.74
N ALA A 44 -1.43 -10.21 9.88
CA ALA A 44 -1.62 -11.06 11.06
C ALA A 44 -2.58 -12.24 10.81
N LEU A 45 -3.54 -12.07 9.90
CA LEU A 45 -4.46 -13.12 9.48
C LEU A 45 -3.92 -14.04 8.38
N HIS A 46 -2.69 -13.81 7.89
CA HIS A 46 -2.13 -14.49 6.72
C HIS A 46 -3.02 -14.37 5.45
N ALA A 47 -3.86 -13.34 5.38
CA ALA A 47 -4.83 -13.10 4.31
C ALA A 47 -4.40 -11.92 3.42
N TRP A 48 -3.09 -11.74 3.25
CA TRP A 48 -2.53 -10.62 2.49
C TRP A 48 -2.96 -10.65 1.02
N SER A 49 -3.36 -9.50 0.49
CA SER A 49 -3.78 -9.31 -0.90
C SER A 49 -3.23 -7.98 -1.43
N ALA A 50 -2.96 -7.91 -2.73
CA ALA A 50 -2.67 -6.62 -3.40
C ALA A 50 -3.93 -5.76 -3.57
N GLU A 51 -5.11 -6.37 -3.56
CA GLU A 51 -6.40 -5.70 -3.62
C GLU A 51 -7.00 -5.59 -2.23
N MET A 52 -6.50 -4.65 -1.43
CA MET A 52 -7.02 -4.39 -0.09
C MET A 52 -8.11 -3.33 -0.11
N GLU A 53 -9.15 -3.58 0.66
CA GLU A 53 -10.30 -2.69 0.84
C GLU A 53 -10.65 -2.65 2.32
N VAL A 54 -10.96 -1.45 2.83
CA VAL A 54 -11.55 -1.25 4.14
C VAL A 54 -12.95 -0.72 3.95
N THR A 55 -13.94 -1.36 4.56
CA THR A 55 -15.30 -0.85 4.62
C THR A 55 -15.62 -0.48 6.06
N ILE A 56 -16.00 0.77 6.29
CA ILE A 56 -16.45 1.29 7.58
C ILE A 56 -17.92 1.62 7.43
N GLU A 57 -18.74 1.04 8.29
CA GLU A 57 -20.19 1.24 8.30
C GLU A 57 -20.58 1.93 9.61
N SER A 58 -21.31 3.03 9.50
CA SER A 58 -21.99 3.69 10.62
C SER A 58 -23.50 3.62 10.42
N THR A 59 -24.25 4.23 11.35
CA THR A 59 -25.71 4.32 11.25
C THR A 59 -26.16 5.05 9.98
N ASP A 60 -25.40 6.05 9.55
CA ASP A 60 -25.85 6.97 8.49
C ASP A 60 -24.99 6.88 7.23
N MET A 61 -23.75 6.37 7.34
CA MET A 61 -22.77 6.41 6.26
C MET A 61 -22.08 5.06 6.05
N LEU A 62 -21.61 4.88 4.82
CA LEU A 62 -20.71 3.81 4.42
C LEU A 62 -19.47 4.44 3.78
N LEU A 63 -18.30 4.20 4.35
CA LEU A 63 -17.01 4.58 3.78
C LEU A 63 -16.32 3.32 3.26
N VAL A 64 -15.95 3.35 1.98
CA VAL A 64 -15.11 2.33 1.35
C VAL A 64 -13.77 2.98 0.99
N LEU A 65 -12.70 2.48 1.59
CA LEU A 65 -11.33 2.87 1.29
C LEU A 65 -10.66 1.80 0.45
N ARG A 66 -10.07 2.21 -0.66
CA ARG A 66 -9.23 1.35 -1.50
C ARG A 66 -7.89 1.98 -1.79
N GLU A 67 -6.89 1.12 -1.85
CA GLU A 67 -5.60 1.46 -2.40
C GLU A 67 -5.65 1.32 -3.93
N ILE A 68 -5.21 2.35 -4.66
CA ILE A 68 -4.99 2.25 -6.13
C ILE A 68 -3.57 1.76 -6.40
N SER A 69 -2.61 2.34 -5.69
CA SER A 69 -1.19 1.98 -5.72
C SER A 69 -0.57 2.28 -4.35
N THR A 70 0.73 1.99 -4.18
CA THR A 70 1.48 2.36 -2.97
C THR A 70 1.42 3.85 -2.62
N ASP A 71 1.07 4.68 -3.61
CA ASP A 71 1.18 6.14 -3.54
C ASP A 71 -0.19 6.81 -3.46
N PHE A 72 -1.28 6.09 -3.71
CA PHE A 72 -2.63 6.67 -3.74
C PHE A 72 -3.67 5.79 -3.06
N VAL A 73 -4.48 6.46 -2.22
CA VAL A 73 -5.66 5.88 -1.56
C VAL A 73 -6.88 6.68 -1.98
N VAL A 74 -8.00 5.99 -2.16
CA VAL A 74 -9.28 6.59 -2.52
C VAL A 74 -10.36 6.17 -1.55
N GLY A 75 -11.06 7.17 -1.01
CA GLY A 75 -12.25 7.02 -0.19
C GLY A 75 -13.52 7.30 -0.96
N PHE A 76 -14.45 6.36 -0.93
CA PHE A 76 -15.80 6.50 -1.43
C PHE A 76 -16.77 6.53 -0.25
N ILE A 77 -17.54 7.61 -0.13
CA ILE A 77 -18.51 7.82 0.95
C ILE A 77 -19.90 7.75 0.33
N PHE A 78 -20.77 6.96 0.95
CA PHE A 78 -22.15 6.74 0.53
C PHE A 78 -23.09 6.86 1.71
N GLU A 79 -24.34 7.23 1.46
CA GLU A 79 -25.42 7.08 2.45
C GLU A 79 -25.61 5.61 2.78
N ARG A 80 -25.89 5.29 4.04
CA ARG A 80 -26.08 3.91 4.51
C ARG A 80 -27.20 3.16 3.78
N ALA A 81 -28.21 3.89 3.28
CA ALA A 81 -29.31 3.33 2.50
C ALA A 81 -28.88 2.77 1.13
N THR A 82 -27.68 3.12 0.65
CA THR A 82 -27.18 2.64 -0.64
C THR A 82 -26.92 1.12 -0.59
N PRO A 83 -27.51 0.32 -1.49
CA PRO A 83 -27.29 -1.12 -1.51
C PRO A 83 -25.81 -1.47 -1.73
N LEU A 84 -25.25 -2.35 -0.90
CA LEU A 84 -23.82 -2.70 -0.93
C LEU A 84 -23.37 -3.24 -2.29
N GLY A 85 -24.22 -3.97 -3.01
CA GLY A 85 -23.92 -4.43 -4.37
C GLY A 85 -23.69 -3.27 -5.35
N MET A 86 -24.46 -2.18 -5.23
CA MET A 86 -24.30 -0.97 -6.04
C MET A 86 -23.05 -0.18 -5.64
N VAL A 87 -22.77 -0.10 -4.34
CA VAL A 87 -21.54 0.49 -3.81
C VAL A 87 -20.33 -0.22 -4.41
N ARG A 88 -20.25 -1.55 -4.28
CA ARG A 88 -19.15 -2.36 -4.81
C ARG A 88 -19.00 -2.21 -6.32
N LEU A 89 -20.11 -2.21 -7.06
CA LEU A 89 -20.09 -2.02 -8.51
C LEU A 89 -19.55 -0.62 -8.90
N HIS A 90 -19.99 0.42 -8.19
CA HIS A 90 -19.53 1.79 -8.43
C HIS A 90 -18.04 1.92 -8.11
N VAL A 91 -17.60 1.47 -6.94
CA VAL A 91 -16.18 1.49 -6.53
C VAL A 91 -15.34 0.76 -7.57
N ARG A 92 -15.71 -0.46 -7.97
CA ARG A 92 -14.95 -1.24 -8.95
C ARG A 92 -14.81 -0.51 -10.30
N ARG A 93 -15.87 0.14 -10.79
CA ARG A 93 -15.82 0.90 -12.05
C ARG A 93 -14.96 2.15 -11.93
N SER A 94 -15.15 2.92 -10.87
CA SER A 94 -14.40 4.15 -10.61
C SER A 94 -12.91 3.87 -10.45
N MET A 95 -12.55 2.78 -9.77
CA MET A 95 -11.15 2.36 -9.61
C MET A 95 -10.48 2.04 -10.95
N GLY A 96 -11.19 1.40 -11.88
CA GLY A 96 -10.66 1.13 -13.22
C GLY A 96 -10.31 2.42 -13.98
N ILE A 97 -11.15 3.45 -13.87
CA ILE A 97 -10.93 4.75 -14.52
C ILE A 97 -9.80 5.53 -13.80
N LEU A 98 -9.84 5.57 -12.47
CA LEU A 98 -8.85 6.31 -11.67
C LEU A 98 -7.43 5.75 -11.84
N ALA A 99 -7.28 4.43 -11.96
CA ALA A 99 -5.99 3.79 -12.21
C ALA A 99 -5.35 4.21 -13.56
N GLU A 100 -6.16 4.61 -14.54
CA GLU A 100 -5.68 5.13 -15.82
C GLU A 100 -5.40 6.63 -15.79
N MET A 101 -6.16 7.40 -15.00
CA MET A 101 -6.04 8.87 -14.93
C MET A 101 -4.95 9.37 -13.99
N LEU A 102 -4.73 8.67 -12.88
CA LEU A 102 -3.70 9.09 -11.93
C LEU A 102 -2.33 8.98 -12.59
N PRO A 103 -1.42 9.93 -12.30
CA PRO A 103 -0.06 9.80 -12.77
C PRO A 103 0.43 8.44 -12.28
N LYS A 104 0.85 7.60 -13.23
CA LYS A 104 1.82 6.57 -12.91
C LYS A 104 3.03 7.37 -12.47
N VAL A 105 3.14 7.62 -11.17
CA VAL A 105 4.41 7.97 -10.57
C VAL A 105 5.26 6.80 -10.99
N GLN A 106 6.05 6.98 -12.05
CA GLN A 106 7.19 6.12 -12.25
C GLN A 106 7.95 6.40 -10.98
N PRO A 107 8.03 5.48 -10.01
CA PRO A 107 9.01 5.66 -8.96
C PRO A 107 10.29 5.92 -9.74
N GLU A 108 10.94 7.09 -9.57
CA GLU A 108 12.26 7.34 -10.16
C GLU A 108 13.02 6.03 -10.07
N GLN A 109 13.22 5.30 -11.18
CA GLN A 109 13.29 3.83 -11.18
C GLN A 109 14.16 3.35 -10.03
N ARG A 110 13.55 3.12 -8.85
CA ARG A 110 14.36 2.99 -7.66
C ARG A 110 15.12 1.71 -7.91
N PRO A 111 16.48 1.75 -7.88
CA PRO A 111 17.30 0.59 -8.16
C PRO A 111 16.65 -0.62 -7.51
N ARG A 112 16.40 -1.68 -8.27
CA ARG A 112 15.58 -2.82 -7.83
C ARG A 112 16.00 -3.32 -6.44
N ALA A 113 17.30 -3.27 -6.15
CA ALA A 113 17.89 -3.51 -4.85
C ALA A 113 17.31 -2.68 -3.68
N LEU A 114 17.07 -1.38 -3.87
CA LEU A 114 16.39 -0.53 -2.88
C LEU A 114 14.94 -0.96 -2.67
N ARG A 115 14.22 -1.33 -3.74
CA ARG A 115 12.85 -1.85 -3.62
C ARG A 115 12.81 -3.16 -2.85
N VAL A 116 13.76 -4.06 -3.09
CA VAL A 116 13.89 -5.33 -2.35
C VAL A 116 14.19 -5.08 -0.87
N ALA A 117 15.08 -4.14 -0.56
CA ALA A 117 15.41 -3.79 0.82
C ALA A 117 14.22 -3.12 1.55
N ASP A 118 13.53 -2.19 0.90
CA ASP A 118 12.31 -1.56 1.43
C ASP A 118 11.21 -2.60 1.64
N PHE A 119 11.05 -3.52 0.70
CA PHE A 119 10.08 -4.63 0.79
C PHE A 119 10.42 -5.51 1.99
N LEU A 120 11.68 -5.95 2.13
CA LEU A 120 12.11 -6.71 3.29
C LEU A 120 11.83 -5.97 4.61
N ALA A 121 12.17 -4.68 4.69
CA ALA A 121 11.98 -3.87 5.90
C ALA A 121 10.50 -3.72 6.28
N ARG A 122 9.61 -3.57 5.29
CA ARG A 122 8.16 -3.44 5.49
C ARG A 122 7.49 -4.77 5.87
N TYR A 123 7.91 -5.87 5.24
CA TYR A 123 7.17 -7.14 5.32
C TYR A 123 7.78 -8.15 6.29
N ALA A 124 9.03 -7.99 6.71
CA ALA A 124 9.63 -8.89 7.68
C ALA A 124 8.87 -8.92 9.03
N PRO A 125 8.81 -10.07 9.71
CA PRO A 125 8.23 -10.17 11.05
C PRO A 125 8.97 -9.33 12.10
N ASP A 126 10.27 -9.10 11.90
CA ASP A 126 11.11 -8.25 12.74
C ASP A 126 11.95 -7.33 11.83
N PRO A 127 11.47 -6.10 11.55
CA PRO A 127 12.13 -5.17 10.64
C PRO A 127 13.57 -4.81 11.04
N HIS A 128 13.84 -4.72 12.35
CA HIS A 128 15.13 -4.27 12.86
C HIS A 128 16.24 -5.32 12.67
N THR A 129 15.88 -6.61 12.60
CA THR A 129 16.84 -7.70 12.36
C THR A 129 16.74 -8.30 10.95
N ALA A 130 15.74 -7.92 10.15
CA ALA A 130 15.50 -8.46 8.81
C ALA A 130 16.72 -8.36 7.89
N LEU A 131 17.34 -7.18 7.84
CA LEU A 131 18.55 -6.93 7.04
C LEU A 131 19.76 -7.77 7.52
N GLN A 132 19.88 -8.01 8.82
CA GLN A 132 20.93 -8.86 9.39
C GLN A 132 20.72 -10.33 9.02
N ARG A 133 19.47 -10.81 9.08
CA ARG A 133 19.11 -12.16 8.64
C ARG A 133 19.35 -12.34 7.14
N ALA A 134 19.01 -11.33 6.34
CA ALA A 134 19.29 -11.34 4.91
C ALA A 134 20.79 -11.36 4.63
N ALA A 135 21.61 -10.60 5.37
CA ALA A 135 23.07 -10.63 5.25
C ALA A 135 23.64 -12.04 5.53
N LEU A 136 23.20 -12.66 6.63
CA LEU A 136 23.64 -14.00 7.01
C LEU A 136 23.23 -15.07 5.99
N ARG A 137 22.03 -14.96 5.41
CA ARG A 137 21.48 -15.95 4.48
C ARG A 137 22.04 -15.81 3.06
N SER A 138 22.19 -14.57 2.60
CA SER A 138 22.74 -14.27 1.27
C SER A 138 24.26 -14.38 1.22
N GLY A 139 24.94 -14.32 2.37
CA GLY A 139 26.39 -14.16 2.45
C GLY A 139 26.88 -12.76 2.05
N ILE A 140 25.97 -11.81 1.80
CA ILE A 140 26.30 -10.44 1.44
C ILE A 140 26.58 -9.64 2.72
N PRO A 141 27.68 -8.87 2.80
CA PRO A 141 27.98 -8.06 3.97
C PRO A 141 26.85 -7.09 4.32
N LEU A 142 26.53 -6.98 5.61
CA LEU A 142 25.45 -6.11 6.09
C LEU A 142 25.63 -4.64 5.65
N GLU A 143 26.85 -4.13 5.64
CA GLU A 143 27.15 -2.77 5.18
C GLU A 143 26.80 -2.56 3.70
N LEU A 144 26.91 -3.60 2.88
CA LEU A 144 26.51 -3.54 1.47
C LEU A 144 24.99 -3.62 1.32
N LEU A 145 24.30 -4.38 2.18
CA LEU A 145 22.83 -4.41 2.20
C LEU A 145 22.19 -3.13 2.78
N LYS A 146 22.93 -2.36 3.60
CA LYS A 146 22.52 -0.99 4.01
C LYS A 146 22.62 0.03 2.88
N SER A 147 23.38 -0.27 1.82
CA SER A 147 23.52 0.54 0.61
C SER A 147 23.26 -0.33 -0.63
N PRO A 148 22.03 -0.87 -0.76
CA PRO A 148 21.71 -1.92 -1.72
C PRO A 148 21.86 -1.46 -3.18
N GLU A 149 21.87 -0.16 -3.45
CA GLU A 149 22.16 0.42 -4.76
C GLU A 149 23.55 0.08 -5.32
N LYS A 150 24.47 -0.41 -4.48
CA LYS A 150 25.82 -0.83 -4.87
C LYS A 150 25.95 -2.32 -5.17
N LEU A 151 24.87 -3.09 -5.04
CA LEU A 151 24.88 -4.53 -5.30
C LEU A 151 25.10 -4.80 -6.80
N SER A 152 25.96 -5.77 -7.11
CA SER A 152 26.04 -6.31 -8.47
C SER A 152 24.74 -7.05 -8.84
N PRO A 153 24.47 -7.30 -10.14
CA PRO A 153 23.30 -8.06 -10.56
C PRO A 153 23.21 -9.45 -9.90
N GLU A 154 24.33 -10.15 -9.77
CA GLU A 154 24.38 -11.48 -9.14
C GLU A 154 24.09 -11.40 -7.65
N GLN A 155 24.64 -10.38 -6.96
CA GLN A 155 24.36 -10.15 -5.55
C GLN A 155 22.90 -9.76 -5.32
N LEU A 156 22.30 -8.99 -6.24
CA LEU A 156 20.90 -8.64 -6.19
C LEU A 156 20.00 -9.89 -6.30
N GLU A 157 20.29 -10.82 -7.21
CA GLU A 157 19.54 -12.07 -7.32
C GLU A 157 19.63 -12.92 -6.04
N ILE A 158 20.82 -13.04 -5.45
CA ILE A 158 21.03 -13.77 -4.19
C ILE A 158 20.27 -13.08 -3.03
N PHE A 159 20.30 -11.74 -3.00
CA PHE A 159 19.56 -10.97 -2.01
C PHE A 159 18.05 -11.15 -2.16
N GLU A 160 17.52 -11.05 -3.39
CA GLU A 160 16.10 -11.27 -3.69
C GLU A 160 15.63 -12.64 -3.24
N ARG A 161 16.38 -13.69 -3.59
CA ARG A 161 16.08 -15.05 -3.17
C ARG A 161 16.11 -15.21 -1.65
N SER A 162 17.07 -14.57 -0.99
CA SER A 162 17.15 -14.58 0.47
C SER A 162 15.93 -13.88 1.10
N VAL A 163 15.47 -12.78 0.51
CA VAL A 163 14.26 -12.06 0.95
C VAL A 163 13.01 -12.91 0.73
N GLN A 164 12.85 -13.54 -0.43
CA GLN A 164 11.78 -14.49 -0.72
C GLN A 164 11.73 -15.61 0.32
N ASP A 165 12.87 -16.23 0.61
CA ASP A 165 12.94 -17.31 1.58
C ASP A 165 12.70 -16.83 3.04
N ILE A 166 13.02 -15.57 3.36
CA ILE A 166 12.75 -14.98 4.70
C ILE A 166 11.26 -14.69 4.86
N LEU A 167 10.61 -14.22 3.80
CA LEU A 167 9.20 -13.86 3.79
C LEU A 167 8.27 -15.03 3.45
N GLY A 168 8.80 -16.16 2.99
CA GLY A 168 8.04 -17.33 2.56
C GLY A 168 7.24 -17.09 1.27
N LEU A 169 7.79 -16.28 0.36
CA LEU A 169 7.13 -15.89 -0.90
C LEU A 169 7.83 -16.54 -2.11
N GLU A 170 7.06 -16.98 -3.10
CA GLU A 170 7.63 -17.49 -4.37
C GLU A 170 8.15 -16.35 -5.27
N THR A 171 7.55 -15.17 -5.19
CA THR A 171 7.92 -13.97 -5.96
C THR A 171 7.72 -12.70 -5.14
N LEU A 172 8.51 -11.65 -5.43
CA LEU A 172 8.37 -10.34 -4.80
C LEU A 172 7.54 -9.43 -5.71
N SER A 173 6.39 -8.93 -5.24
CA SER A 173 5.58 -7.94 -5.95
C SER A 173 6.13 -6.53 -5.70
N LEU A 174 7.22 -6.19 -6.40
CA LEU A 174 8.01 -4.95 -6.27
C LEU A 174 7.68 -3.88 -7.32
#